data_AF-A0A847PBZ5-F1
#
_entry.id   AF-A0A847PBZ5-F1
#
_cell.length_a   1.000
_cell.length_b   1.000
_cell.length_c   1.000
_cell.angle_alpha   90.00
_cell.angle_beta   90.00
_cell.angle_gamma   90.00
#
_symmetry.space_group_name_H-M   'P 1'
#
loop_
_entity.id
_entity.type
_entity.pdbx_description
1 polymer ?
#
loop_
_entity_poly.entity_id
_entity_poly.type
_entity_poly.pdbx_seq_one_letter_code
_entity_poly.pdbx_strand_id
1 'polypeptide(L)'
;MRRLLWLGVLAMVIFGAFGVRGYAAEGEGSQQYEAVLKARGTVFFRLKEPQKDGWGKNVTGLYLREAGSSSEPFTEKDLVDKAKYKVTDVRVDLDSNLFPVKPGTEVNYEMRIESKEAEPMELLFKVKNLRPSTFTIRQFDKEGKVTRTKTYSYEEMEGLCKAEGHYSAGCVMHGLFSFRAQGVLLEDLLADAGFEFKPGMSLACRAVDAPEEIKATELFSSKPTGIVFKNPEKYWIKPRYTHSYKHTYENLMGRERYFLTPQWEDAEIGKTLKDDGIAFSFGAREVLVSKPEYLKPVKPMIAIRYTELQYPKNQEDIRTYKDEFYDLTAEETAFRFLYGLGMDEDPVTNVLSRDQKLNLYPVAKNPENEGKPAIEEGIDPCGTSGRQAMLVFGIDIFEDGSVN
;
A
#
# COMPACT_ATOMS: atom_id res chain seq x y z
N MET A 1 31.17 36.33 41.76
CA MET A 1 30.38 35.16 42.19
C MET A 1 29.56 34.68 41.02
N ARG A 2 29.72 33.41 40.68
CA ARG A 2 29.17 32.73 39.50
C ARG A 2 27.65 32.53 39.66
N ARG A 3 26.88 32.82 38.62
CA ARG A 3 25.67 32.04 38.31
C ARG A 3 25.83 31.48 36.90
N LEU A 4 25.76 30.15 36.88
CA LEU A 4 25.99 29.27 35.75
C LEU A 4 24.91 29.44 34.68
N LEU A 5 25.36 29.39 33.43
CA LEU A 5 24.62 28.89 32.27
C LEU A 5 23.95 27.55 32.58
N TRP A 6 22.73 27.37 32.09
CA TRP A 6 22.36 26.14 31.37
C TRP A 6 21.52 26.54 30.16
N LEU A 7 22.16 26.49 28.98
CA LEU A 7 21.48 26.25 27.72
C LEU A 7 20.90 24.83 27.78
N GLY A 8 19.59 24.69 27.59
CA GLY A 8 18.95 23.41 27.27
C GLY A 8 18.79 23.31 25.76
N VAL A 9 19.70 22.56 25.14
CA VAL A 9 19.80 22.32 23.70
C VAL A 9 18.64 21.45 23.19
N LEU A 10 18.18 21.84 21.99
CA LEU A 10 17.38 21.12 21.01
C LEU A 10 17.71 19.60 20.94
N ALA A 11 16.70 18.73 20.94
CA ALA A 11 16.84 17.36 20.43
C ALA A 11 15.63 17.00 19.57
N MET A 12 15.71 17.45 18.32
CA MET A 12 14.94 16.92 17.20
C MET A 12 15.53 15.56 16.84
N VAL A 13 14.76 14.48 16.98
CA VAL A 13 15.09 13.18 16.38
C VAL A 13 13.84 12.58 15.76
N ILE A 14 13.83 12.59 14.43
CA ILE A 14 12.89 11.90 13.56
C ILE A 14 13.47 10.50 13.28
N PHE A 15 12.71 9.43 13.52
CA PHE A 15 12.85 8.17 12.77
C PHE A 15 11.53 7.41 12.72
N GLY A 16 11.10 7.01 11.52
CA GLY A 16 9.93 6.17 11.30
C GLY A 16 9.42 6.25 9.86
N ALA A 17 9.98 5.42 8.99
CA ALA A 17 9.66 5.29 7.57
C ALA A 17 8.21 4.86 7.29
N PHE A 18 7.60 5.61 6.36
CA PHE A 18 6.59 5.30 5.34
C PHE A 18 5.37 4.41 5.63
N GLY A 19 4.24 5.09 5.83
CA GLY A 19 3.07 5.02 4.95
C GLY A 19 2.53 6.46 4.83
N VAL A 20 1.90 6.85 3.72
CA VAL A 20 1.30 8.19 3.57
C VAL A 20 0.42 8.45 4.80
N ARG A 21 0.85 9.42 5.63
CA ARG A 21 0.15 9.88 6.83
C ARG A 21 -0.36 11.27 6.50
N GLY A 22 -1.67 11.45 6.60
CA GLY A 22 -2.23 12.77 6.85
C GLY A 22 -1.57 13.34 8.11
N TYR A 23 -1.06 14.56 8.00
CA TYR A 23 -0.52 15.30 9.11
C TYR A 23 -1.69 15.87 9.89
N ALA A 24 -1.73 15.63 11.20
CA ALA A 24 -2.65 16.29 12.11
C ALA A 24 -2.47 17.82 11.98
N ALA A 25 -3.54 18.50 11.56
CA ALA A 25 -3.65 19.95 11.74
C ALA A 25 -3.92 20.22 13.23
N GLU A 26 -3.21 21.20 13.78
CA GLU A 26 -3.35 21.63 15.18
C GLU A 26 -4.75 22.20 15.43
N GLY A 27 -5.48 21.59 16.36
CA GLY A 27 -6.62 22.18 17.05
C GLY A 27 -6.31 22.29 18.54
N GLU A 28 -6.37 23.49 19.10
CA GLU A 28 -6.26 23.71 20.54
C GLU A 28 -7.40 22.99 21.28
N GLY A 29 -7.06 22.24 22.34
CA GLY A 29 -8.04 21.83 23.37
C GLY A 29 -8.58 20.38 23.32
N SER A 30 -8.20 19.54 22.37
CA SER A 30 -8.49 18.09 22.40
C SER A 30 -7.42 17.34 21.61
N GLN A 31 -7.04 16.13 22.02
CA GLN A 31 -6.07 15.33 21.25
C GLN A 31 -6.75 14.85 19.96
N GLN A 32 -6.65 15.64 18.89
CA GLN A 32 -7.20 15.28 17.58
C GLN A 32 -6.22 14.41 16.80
N TYR A 33 -6.68 13.25 16.36
CA TYR A 33 -5.95 12.33 15.49
C TYR A 33 -6.61 12.27 14.11
N GLU A 34 -5.81 12.06 13.07
CA GLU A 34 -6.34 11.72 11.74
C GLU A 34 -6.10 10.23 11.49
N ALA A 35 -7.16 9.51 11.17
CA ALA A 35 -7.11 8.11 10.82
C ALA A 35 -7.65 7.93 9.39
N VAL A 36 -6.86 7.25 8.56
CA VAL A 36 -7.28 6.90 7.20
C VAL A 36 -7.66 5.43 7.26
N LEU A 37 -8.86 5.09 6.79
CA LEU A 37 -9.19 3.69 6.57
C LEU A 37 -8.10 3.13 5.64
N LYS A 38 -7.68 1.90 5.89
CA LYS A 38 -6.74 1.23 4.99
C LYS A 38 -7.41 0.00 4.42
N ALA A 39 -7.14 -0.24 3.13
CA ALA A 39 -7.48 -1.45 2.40
C ALA A 39 -6.84 -2.76 2.94
N ARG A 40 -6.36 -2.77 4.20
CA ARG A 40 -5.90 -3.93 4.96
C ARG A 40 -6.88 -4.36 6.06
N GLY A 41 -8.06 -3.75 6.12
CA GLY A 41 -9.08 -4.09 7.11
C GLY A 41 -8.77 -3.57 8.51
N THR A 42 -7.84 -2.61 8.62
CA THR A 42 -7.42 -2.06 9.91
C THR A 42 -7.21 -0.56 9.80
N VAL A 43 -7.82 0.17 10.72
CA VAL A 43 -7.55 1.58 11.00
C VAL A 43 -6.50 1.63 12.10
N PHE A 44 -5.46 2.44 11.91
CA PHE A 44 -4.51 2.66 12.98
C PHE A 44 -4.08 4.11 13.09
N PHE A 45 -3.81 4.52 14.31
CA PHE A 45 -3.19 5.79 14.61
C PHE A 45 -2.12 5.58 15.69
N ARG A 46 -1.09 6.42 15.66
CA ARG A 46 -0.09 6.47 16.72
C ARG A 46 -0.50 7.52 17.72
N LEU A 47 -0.38 7.18 18.99
CA LEU A 47 -0.57 8.12 20.08
C LEU A 47 0.50 9.22 19.98
N LYS A 48 0.11 10.46 20.23
CA LYS A 48 1.02 11.61 20.15
C LYS A 48 2.15 11.48 21.17
N GLU A 49 1.80 10.99 22.35
CA GLU A 49 2.72 10.67 23.43
C GLU A 49 2.59 9.18 23.78
N PRO A 50 3.71 8.43 23.79
CA PRO A 50 3.75 7.09 24.34
C PRO A 50 3.18 7.05 25.75
N GLN A 51 2.34 6.05 26.04
CA GLN A 51 1.86 5.78 27.37
C GLN A 51 2.92 5.06 28.21
N LYS A 52 2.71 5.01 29.52
CA LYS A 52 3.58 4.28 30.44
C LYS A 52 3.68 2.81 30.00
N ASP A 53 4.86 2.22 30.18
CA ASP A 53 5.11 0.83 29.80
C ASP A 53 4.06 -0.12 30.41
N GLY A 54 3.45 -0.94 29.57
CA GLY A 54 2.40 -1.88 29.97
C GLY A 54 0.99 -1.29 30.03
N TRP A 55 0.79 0.01 29.78
CA TRP A 55 -0.53 0.63 29.74
C TRP A 55 -1.48 -0.07 28.76
N GLY A 56 -1.00 -0.37 27.54
CA GLY A 56 -1.80 -1.04 26.51
C GLY A 56 -2.22 -2.47 26.90
N LYS A 57 -1.40 -3.16 27.71
CA LYS A 57 -1.73 -4.50 28.24
C LYS A 57 -2.81 -4.45 29.33
N ASN A 58 -2.95 -3.30 29.98
CA ASN A 58 -3.90 -3.07 31.07
C ASN A 58 -5.25 -2.50 30.59
N VAL A 59 -5.44 -2.32 29.29
CA VAL A 59 -6.69 -1.82 28.71
C VAL A 59 -7.86 -2.75 29.02
N THR A 60 -8.83 -2.24 29.78
CA THR A 60 -10.03 -2.93 30.23
C THR A 60 -11.20 -2.73 29.27
N GLY A 61 -11.25 -1.62 28.55
CA GLY A 61 -12.36 -1.31 27.63
C GLY A 61 -11.96 -0.29 26.56
N LEU A 62 -12.61 -0.38 25.41
CA LEU A 62 -12.54 0.61 24.35
C LEU A 62 -13.96 0.87 23.88
N TYR A 63 -14.37 2.13 23.90
CA TYR A 63 -15.71 2.56 23.51
C TYR A 63 -15.60 3.50 22.33
N LEU A 64 -16.48 3.37 21.35
CA LEU A 64 -16.42 4.10 20.08
C LEU A 64 -17.82 4.51 19.62
N ARG A 65 -17.98 5.77 19.21
CA ARG A 65 -19.20 6.24 18.53
C ARG A 65 -18.91 7.43 17.62
N GLU A 66 -19.84 7.74 16.72
CA GLU A 66 -19.76 8.97 15.91
C GLU A 66 -19.82 10.20 16.81
N ALA A 67 -18.94 11.16 16.58
CA ALA A 67 -18.83 12.36 17.39
C ALA A 67 -20.13 13.19 17.29
N GLY A 68 -20.67 13.60 18.44
CA GLY A 68 -21.93 14.36 18.52
C GLY A 68 -23.20 13.53 18.32
N SER A 69 -23.09 12.20 18.19
CA SER A 69 -24.26 11.31 18.13
C SER A 69 -25.03 11.23 19.46
N SER A 70 -24.39 11.54 20.59
CA SER A 70 -24.99 11.59 21.92
C SER A 70 -24.26 12.58 22.82
N SER A 71 -25.00 13.23 23.71
CA SER A 71 -24.42 14.01 24.82
C SER A 71 -24.28 13.20 26.12
N GLU A 72 -24.74 11.96 26.13
CA GLU A 72 -24.64 11.07 27.29
C GLU A 72 -23.23 10.47 27.42
N PRO A 73 -22.78 10.07 28.63
CA PRO A 73 -21.54 9.34 28.80
C PRO A 73 -21.51 8.04 27.99
N PHE A 74 -20.31 7.52 27.71
CA PHE A 74 -20.15 6.19 27.10
C PHE A 74 -20.85 5.11 27.95
N THR A 75 -21.51 4.19 27.27
CA THR A 75 -22.21 3.05 27.88
C THR A 75 -21.77 1.73 27.25
N GLU A 76 -22.26 0.61 27.78
CA GLU A 76 -22.05 -0.74 27.21
C GLU A 76 -22.47 -0.85 25.74
N LYS A 77 -23.36 0.01 25.24
CA LYS A 77 -23.75 0.01 23.82
C LYS A 77 -22.63 0.50 22.90
N ASP A 78 -21.73 1.32 23.43
CA ASP A 78 -20.60 1.89 22.70
C ASP A 78 -19.34 1.01 22.82
N LEU A 79 -19.40 -0.05 23.64
CA LEU A 79 -18.27 -0.94 23.90
C LEU A 79 -17.91 -1.74 22.65
N VAL A 80 -16.64 -1.65 22.25
CA VAL A 80 -16.10 -2.39 21.11
C VAL A 80 -15.67 -3.78 21.55
N ASP A 81 -16.03 -4.79 20.76
CA ASP A 81 -15.58 -6.17 20.94
C ASP A 81 -14.05 -6.26 21.00
N LYS A 82 -13.51 -6.97 21.99
CA LYS A 82 -12.06 -7.15 22.19
C LYS A 82 -11.37 -7.81 21.00
N ALA A 83 -12.08 -8.62 20.21
CA ALA A 83 -11.53 -9.21 18.99
C ALA A 83 -11.24 -8.18 17.89
N LYS A 84 -11.90 -7.01 17.93
CA LYS A 84 -11.85 -5.98 16.88
C LYS A 84 -10.82 -4.89 17.12
N TYR A 85 -9.99 -5.00 18.16
CA TYR A 85 -8.99 -3.99 18.43
C TYR A 85 -7.74 -4.53 19.13
N LYS A 86 -6.64 -3.80 18.94
CA LYS A 86 -5.39 -4.00 19.68
C LYS A 86 -4.83 -2.66 20.11
N VAL A 87 -4.60 -2.52 21.42
CA VAL A 87 -3.94 -1.34 21.99
C VAL A 87 -2.52 -1.68 22.42
N THR A 88 -1.60 -0.77 22.15
CA THR A 88 -0.22 -0.79 22.63
C THR A 88 0.10 0.57 23.25
N ASP A 89 1.26 0.69 23.87
CA ASP A 89 1.67 1.93 24.54
C ASP A 89 1.89 3.10 23.55
N VAL A 90 1.95 2.84 22.25
CA VAL A 90 2.22 3.86 21.22
C VAL A 90 1.21 3.89 20.06
N ARG A 91 0.29 2.93 20.00
CA ARG A 91 -0.55 2.71 18.82
C ARG A 91 -1.83 1.99 19.20
N VAL A 92 -2.90 2.37 18.51
CA VAL A 92 -4.19 1.68 18.53
C VAL A 92 -4.45 1.16 17.12
N ASP A 93 -4.81 -0.11 17.04
CA ASP A 93 -5.28 -0.79 15.84
C ASP A 93 -6.75 -1.17 16.04
N LEU A 94 -7.59 -0.84 15.07
CA LEU A 94 -9.02 -1.10 15.08
C LEU A 94 -9.37 -1.83 13.79
N ASP A 95 -10.20 -2.85 13.88
CA ASP A 95 -10.85 -3.41 12.70
C ASP A 95 -11.54 -2.28 11.98
N SER A 96 -11.41 -2.28 10.66
CA SER A 96 -12.05 -1.28 9.86
C SER A 96 -13.54 -1.30 10.17
N ASN A 97 -14.28 -2.42 9.95
CA ASN A 97 -15.76 -2.57 10.02
C ASN A 97 -16.56 -1.91 11.17
N LEU A 98 -15.89 -1.31 12.15
CA LEU A 98 -16.38 -0.39 13.16
C LEU A 98 -16.77 1.00 12.61
N PHE A 99 -16.40 1.35 11.38
CA PHE A 99 -16.56 2.67 10.78
C PHE A 99 -17.39 2.61 9.47
N PRO A 100 -18.74 2.67 9.55
CA PRO A 100 -19.64 2.63 8.39
C PRO A 100 -19.63 3.93 7.54
N VAL A 101 -18.44 4.46 7.25
CA VAL A 101 -18.20 5.71 6.51
C VAL A 101 -18.44 5.45 5.03
N LYS A 102 -19.26 6.31 4.40
CA LYS A 102 -19.54 6.19 2.96
C LYS A 102 -18.29 6.51 2.12
N PRO A 103 -18.10 5.85 0.96
CA PRO A 103 -17.02 6.16 0.03
C PRO A 103 -16.94 7.65 -0.31
N GLY A 104 -15.73 8.23 -0.27
CA GLY A 104 -15.49 9.65 -0.58
C GLY A 104 -15.91 10.64 0.51
N THR A 105 -16.40 10.16 1.66
CA THR A 105 -16.78 11.00 2.80
C THR A 105 -15.82 10.88 3.98
N GLU A 106 -15.95 11.80 4.92
CA GLU A 106 -15.26 11.78 6.21
C GLU A 106 -16.28 11.90 7.35
N VAL A 107 -16.00 11.21 8.45
CA VAL A 107 -16.83 11.21 9.67
C VAL A 107 -15.90 11.35 10.88
N ASN A 108 -16.31 12.13 11.86
CA ASN A 108 -15.57 12.26 13.11
C ASN A 108 -16.09 11.24 14.12
N TYR A 109 -15.18 10.60 14.84
CA TYR A 109 -15.46 9.65 15.90
C TYR A 109 -14.87 10.15 17.20
N GLU A 110 -15.55 9.82 18.28
CA GLU A 110 -15.03 9.94 19.64
C GLU A 110 -14.84 8.55 20.23
N MET A 111 -13.74 8.38 20.93
CA MET A 111 -13.35 7.10 21.49
C MET A 111 -12.78 7.27 22.88
N ARG A 112 -13.13 6.35 23.76
CA ARG A 112 -12.65 6.28 25.14
C ARG A 112 -11.94 4.97 25.36
N ILE A 113 -10.71 5.02 25.87
CA ILE A 113 -9.93 3.85 26.26
C ILE A 113 -9.80 3.85 27.77
N GLU A 114 -10.25 2.76 28.39
CA GLU A 114 -10.11 2.53 29.83
C GLU A 114 -8.98 1.54 30.08
N SER A 115 -8.13 1.84 31.06
CA SER A 115 -7.00 1.00 31.45
C SER A 115 -6.88 0.97 32.98
N LYS A 116 -6.43 -0.16 33.53
CA LYS A 116 -6.27 -0.28 35.00
C LYS A 116 -5.30 0.78 35.51
N GLU A 117 -5.68 1.43 36.62
CA GLU A 117 -4.81 2.35 37.35
C GLU A 117 -4.37 3.58 36.52
N ALA A 118 -5.09 3.88 35.45
CA ALA A 118 -4.90 5.06 34.61
C ALA A 118 -6.24 5.78 34.40
N GLU A 119 -6.18 7.11 34.27
CA GLU A 119 -7.35 7.89 33.86
C GLU A 119 -7.79 7.47 32.44
N PRO A 120 -9.10 7.47 32.16
CA PRO A 120 -9.62 7.22 30.83
C PRO A 120 -9.00 8.16 29.81
N MET A 121 -8.57 7.61 28.69
CA MET A 121 -8.07 8.39 27.56
C MET A 121 -9.21 8.64 26.60
N GLU A 122 -9.51 9.91 26.34
CA GLU A 122 -10.50 10.32 25.35
C GLU A 122 -9.81 10.87 24.10
N LEU A 123 -10.27 10.40 22.95
CA LEU A 123 -9.66 10.66 21.65
C LEU A 123 -10.76 11.12 20.70
N LEU A 124 -10.48 12.19 19.98
CA LEU A 124 -11.26 12.59 18.81
C LEU A 124 -10.44 12.28 17.58
N PHE A 125 -11.06 11.61 16.62
CA PHE A 125 -10.39 11.37 15.35
C PHE A 125 -11.32 11.39 14.16
N LYS A 126 -10.76 11.82 13.04
CA LYS A 126 -11.44 11.82 11.76
C LYS A 126 -11.13 10.52 11.04
N VAL A 127 -12.16 9.86 10.54
CA VAL A 127 -12.05 8.70 9.65
C VAL A 127 -12.48 9.11 8.26
N LYS A 128 -11.60 8.87 7.28
CA LYS A 128 -11.88 9.10 5.87
C LYS A 128 -11.90 7.80 5.10
N ASN A 129 -12.94 7.58 4.31
CA ASN A 129 -13.04 6.45 3.40
C ASN A 129 -12.58 6.88 1.99
N LEU A 130 -11.41 6.40 1.58
CA LEU A 130 -10.80 6.75 0.28
C LEU A 130 -11.26 5.85 -0.87
N ARG A 131 -12.23 4.95 -0.64
CA ARG A 131 -12.78 4.12 -1.70
C ARG A 131 -13.34 5.00 -2.84
N PRO A 132 -12.88 4.80 -4.08
CA PRO A 132 -13.49 5.44 -5.23
C PRO A 132 -14.86 4.85 -5.53
N SER A 133 -15.81 5.72 -5.89
CA SER A 133 -17.16 5.34 -6.32
C SER A 133 -17.25 5.04 -7.82
N THR A 134 -16.24 5.45 -8.58
CA THR A 134 -16.17 5.28 -10.03
C THR A 134 -14.79 4.86 -10.47
N PHE A 135 -14.71 4.27 -11.66
CA PHE A 135 -13.47 3.99 -12.37
C PHE A 135 -13.48 4.68 -13.73
N THR A 136 -12.50 5.54 -13.98
CA THR A 136 -12.43 6.32 -15.23
C THR A 136 -11.24 5.93 -16.10
N ILE A 137 -11.51 5.64 -17.37
CA ILE A 137 -10.50 5.44 -18.41
C ILE A 137 -10.45 6.70 -19.28
N ARG A 138 -9.27 7.28 -19.47
CA ARG A 138 -9.05 8.40 -20.40
C ARG A 138 -8.00 8.03 -21.46
N GLN A 139 -8.14 8.60 -22.64
CA GLN A 139 -7.13 8.53 -23.70
C GLN A 139 -6.60 9.93 -23.97
N PHE A 140 -5.29 10.01 -24.09
CA PHE A 140 -4.52 11.21 -24.40
C PHE A 140 -3.83 11.01 -25.74
N ASP A 141 -3.96 12.01 -26.63
CA ASP A 141 -3.18 12.07 -27.86
C ASP A 141 -1.70 12.40 -27.57
N LYS A 142 -0.88 12.47 -28.63
CA LYS A 142 0.56 12.76 -28.53
C LYS A 142 0.86 14.16 -28.03
N GLU A 143 -0.11 15.07 -28.13
CA GLU A 143 -0.04 16.43 -27.65
C GLU A 143 -0.47 16.55 -26.17
N GLY A 144 -0.88 15.44 -25.54
CA GLY A 144 -1.28 15.40 -24.13
C GLY A 144 -2.69 15.91 -23.89
N LYS A 145 -3.55 15.94 -24.91
CA LYS A 145 -4.96 16.33 -24.79
C LYS A 145 -5.83 15.10 -24.65
N VAL A 146 -6.81 15.16 -23.74
CA VAL A 146 -7.82 14.12 -23.58
C VAL A 146 -8.71 14.07 -24.83
N THR A 147 -8.72 12.93 -25.52
CA THR A 147 -9.55 12.69 -26.72
C THR A 147 -10.78 11.84 -26.42
N ARG A 148 -10.72 11.00 -25.37
CA ARG A 148 -11.80 10.10 -24.99
C ARG A 148 -11.84 9.88 -23.49
N THR A 149 -13.04 9.68 -22.95
CA THR A 149 -13.25 9.31 -21.56
C THR A 149 -14.41 8.32 -21.44
N LYS A 150 -14.24 7.28 -20.64
CA LYS A 150 -15.30 6.36 -20.21
C LYS A 150 -15.24 6.24 -18.69
N THR A 151 -16.38 6.34 -18.04
CA THR A 151 -16.51 6.17 -16.60
C THR A 151 -17.47 5.02 -16.33
N TYR A 152 -17.09 4.19 -15.37
CA TYR A 152 -17.89 3.13 -14.80
C TYR A 152 -18.22 3.48 -13.36
N SER A 153 -19.46 3.24 -12.95
CA SER A 153 -19.83 3.09 -11.55
C SER A 153 -19.19 1.84 -10.94
N TYR A 154 -19.20 1.75 -9.62
CA TYR A 154 -18.73 0.55 -8.93
C TYR A 154 -19.56 -0.68 -9.32
N GLU A 155 -20.89 -0.53 -9.42
CA GLU A 155 -21.82 -1.59 -9.79
C GLU A 155 -21.59 -2.08 -11.23
N GLU A 156 -21.26 -1.18 -12.16
CA GLU A 156 -20.88 -1.58 -13.52
C GLU A 156 -19.55 -2.35 -13.53
N MET A 157 -18.54 -1.90 -12.77
CA MET A 157 -17.28 -2.65 -12.63
C MET A 157 -17.53 -4.03 -12.01
N GLU A 158 -18.38 -4.13 -10.99
CA GLU A 158 -18.78 -5.38 -10.36
C GLU A 158 -19.50 -6.31 -11.34
N GLY A 159 -20.40 -5.78 -12.19
CA GLY A 159 -21.06 -6.54 -13.25
C GLY A 159 -20.11 -7.06 -14.34
N LEU A 160 -18.94 -6.41 -14.51
CA LEU A 160 -17.87 -6.86 -15.41
C LEU A 160 -16.92 -7.89 -14.76
N CYS A 161 -17.03 -8.11 -13.46
CA CYS A 161 -16.15 -9.01 -12.70
C CYS A 161 -16.38 -10.48 -13.10
N LYS A 162 -15.57 -10.98 -14.03
CA LYS A 162 -15.67 -12.34 -14.57
C LYS A 162 -14.45 -13.21 -14.29
N ALA A 163 -13.36 -12.61 -13.81
CA ALA A 163 -12.09 -13.28 -13.63
C ALA A 163 -11.74 -13.41 -12.15
N GLU A 164 -11.26 -14.60 -11.78
CA GLU A 164 -10.56 -14.85 -10.53
C GLU A 164 -9.12 -15.24 -10.85
N GLY A 165 -8.16 -14.70 -10.10
CA GLY A 165 -6.75 -14.92 -10.33
C GLY A 165 -5.93 -14.87 -9.06
N HIS A 166 -4.71 -15.42 -9.14
CA HIS A 166 -3.72 -15.31 -8.09
C HIS A 166 -2.58 -14.43 -8.57
N TYR A 167 -2.02 -13.61 -7.69
CA TYR A 167 -0.97 -12.66 -8.04
C TYR A 167 0.10 -12.60 -6.97
N SER A 168 1.31 -12.21 -7.35
CA SER A 168 2.37 -11.88 -6.40
C SER A 168 2.79 -10.42 -6.58
N ALA A 169 3.20 -9.79 -5.49
CA ALA A 169 3.84 -8.47 -5.48
C ALA A 169 5.04 -8.51 -4.52
N GLY A 170 6.12 -7.82 -4.84
CA GLY A 170 7.35 -7.80 -4.06
C GLY A 170 7.66 -6.43 -3.49
N CYS A 171 8.17 -6.34 -2.27
CA CYS A 171 8.61 -5.08 -1.67
C CYS A 171 9.83 -5.29 -0.78
N VAL A 172 10.92 -4.57 -1.01
CA VAL A 172 12.15 -4.70 -0.19
C VAL A 172 12.04 -4.30 1.27
N MET A 173 10.93 -3.67 1.66
CA MET A 173 10.62 -3.37 3.05
C MET A 173 9.55 -4.27 3.66
N HIS A 174 8.83 -5.04 2.82
CA HIS A 174 7.66 -5.78 3.26
C HIS A 174 7.59 -7.20 2.66
N GLY A 175 8.67 -7.71 2.09
CA GLY A 175 8.75 -9.07 1.55
C GLY A 175 7.82 -9.32 0.38
N LEU A 176 7.54 -10.61 0.17
CA LEU A 176 6.64 -11.13 -0.83
C LEU A 176 5.18 -11.09 -0.33
N PHE A 177 4.30 -10.51 -1.15
CA PHE A 177 2.86 -10.57 -1.00
C PHE A 177 2.26 -11.51 -2.03
N SER A 178 1.19 -12.18 -1.64
CA SER A 178 0.38 -13.01 -2.52
C SER A 178 -1.08 -12.65 -2.41
N PHE A 179 -1.78 -12.73 -3.53
CA PHE A 179 -3.17 -12.33 -3.67
C PHE A 179 -3.98 -13.47 -4.25
N ARG A 180 -5.20 -13.62 -3.75
CA ARG A 180 -6.33 -14.18 -4.49
C ARG A 180 -7.25 -13.01 -4.78
N ALA A 181 -7.63 -12.79 -6.03
CA ALA A 181 -8.37 -11.62 -6.44
C ALA A 181 -9.49 -11.96 -7.42
N GLN A 182 -10.60 -11.22 -7.32
CA GLN A 182 -11.69 -11.18 -8.28
C GLN A 182 -11.78 -9.79 -8.89
N GLY A 183 -11.90 -9.73 -10.21
CA GLY A 183 -11.97 -8.46 -10.93
C GLY A 183 -12.16 -8.59 -12.43
N VAL A 184 -11.80 -7.52 -13.12
CA VAL A 184 -11.85 -7.42 -14.59
C VAL A 184 -10.43 -7.44 -15.12
N LEU A 185 -10.13 -8.31 -16.09
CA LEU A 185 -8.83 -8.25 -16.77
C LEU A 185 -8.70 -6.91 -17.50
N LEU A 186 -7.50 -6.34 -17.53
CA LEU A 186 -7.27 -5.05 -18.18
C LEU A 186 -7.66 -5.08 -19.67
N GLU A 187 -7.34 -6.17 -20.37
CA GLU A 187 -7.69 -6.35 -21.78
C GLU A 187 -9.22 -6.35 -21.99
N ASP A 188 -9.98 -7.02 -21.12
CA ASP A 188 -11.44 -7.10 -21.21
C ASP A 188 -12.09 -5.76 -20.87
N LEU A 189 -11.56 -5.06 -19.86
CA LEU A 189 -12.03 -3.72 -19.50
C LEU A 189 -11.81 -2.72 -20.63
N LEU A 190 -10.64 -2.76 -21.27
CA LEU A 190 -10.34 -1.90 -22.42
C LEU A 190 -11.20 -2.24 -23.63
N ALA A 191 -11.42 -3.53 -23.90
CA ALA A 191 -12.29 -3.99 -24.98
C ALA A 191 -13.75 -3.54 -24.76
N ASP A 192 -14.29 -3.70 -23.55
CA ASP A 192 -15.63 -3.23 -23.17
C ASP A 192 -15.75 -1.71 -23.31
N ALA A 193 -14.73 -0.97 -22.85
CA ALA A 193 -14.68 0.48 -22.97
C ALA A 193 -14.46 0.96 -24.41
N GLY A 194 -14.05 0.07 -25.31
CA GLY A 194 -13.68 0.32 -26.70
C GLY A 194 -12.35 1.09 -26.87
N PHE A 195 -11.44 1.01 -25.91
CA PHE A 195 -10.11 1.66 -25.97
C PHE A 195 -9.07 0.69 -26.54
N GLU A 196 -8.10 1.23 -27.28
CA GLU A 196 -6.93 0.47 -27.71
C GLU A 196 -5.76 0.73 -26.75
N PHE A 197 -5.01 -0.32 -26.45
CA PHE A 197 -3.69 -0.22 -25.82
C PHE A 197 -2.77 -1.19 -26.58
N LYS A 198 -1.81 -0.66 -27.32
CA LYS A 198 -0.99 -1.41 -28.29
C LYS A 198 0.48 -1.00 -28.22
N PRO A 199 1.40 -1.72 -28.89
CA PRO A 199 2.82 -1.36 -28.89
C PRO A 199 3.06 0.11 -29.22
N GLY A 200 3.99 0.73 -28.49
CA GLY A 200 4.29 2.16 -28.56
C GLY A 200 3.33 3.06 -27.80
N MET A 201 2.40 2.54 -26.99
CA MET A 201 1.58 3.31 -26.05
C MET A 201 2.03 3.13 -24.61
N SER A 202 1.56 4.00 -23.72
CA SER A 202 1.79 3.86 -22.29
C SER A 202 0.51 4.12 -21.47
N LEU A 203 0.50 3.64 -20.23
CA LEU A 203 -0.65 3.70 -19.32
C LEU A 203 -0.22 4.16 -17.94
N ALA A 204 -0.92 5.14 -17.35
CA ALA A 204 -0.75 5.52 -15.95
C ALA A 204 -1.99 5.15 -15.13
N CYS A 205 -1.78 4.65 -13.91
CA CYS A 205 -2.86 4.47 -12.94
C CYS A 205 -3.03 5.75 -12.13
N ARG A 206 -4.27 6.11 -11.81
CA ARG A 206 -4.58 7.19 -10.86
C ARG A 206 -5.10 6.61 -9.55
N ALA A 207 -4.57 7.07 -8.42
CA ALA A 207 -4.88 6.55 -7.09
C ALA A 207 -5.29 7.66 -6.12
N VAL A 208 -6.31 7.41 -5.29
CA VAL A 208 -6.92 8.47 -4.46
C VAL A 208 -5.93 9.03 -3.42
N ASP A 209 -5.03 8.18 -2.93
CA ASP A 209 -4.01 8.48 -1.92
C ASP A 209 -2.66 8.93 -2.52
N ALA A 210 -2.55 9.03 -3.84
CA ALA A 210 -1.35 9.59 -4.45
C ALA A 210 -1.22 11.07 -4.05
N PRO A 211 -0.01 11.50 -3.64
CA PRO A 211 0.21 12.87 -3.19
C PRO A 211 0.12 13.83 -4.38
N GLU A 212 -0.41 15.03 -4.14
CA GLU A 212 -0.47 16.11 -5.13
C GLU A 212 0.91 16.73 -5.41
N GLU A 213 1.85 16.54 -4.48
CA GLU A 213 3.24 16.96 -4.60
C GLU A 213 4.20 15.84 -4.23
N ILE A 214 5.23 15.65 -5.05
CA ILE A 214 6.28 14.65 -4.81
C ILE A 214 7.56 15.40 -4.53
N LYS A 215 8.11 15.19 -3.35
CA LYS A 215 9.44 15.70 -2.99
C LYS A 215 10.46 14.68 -3.44
N ALA A 216 11.29 15.07 -4.40
CA ALA A 216 12.36 14.21 -4.88
C ALA A 216 13.40 14.06 -3.76
N THR A 217 13.95 12.86 -3.68
CA THR A 217 15.04 12.53 -2.76
C THR A 217 16.30 12.18 -3.56
N GLU A 218 17.47 12.21 -2.93
CA GLU A 218 18.72 11.80 -3.56
C GLU A 218 18.64 10.32 -3.96
N LEU A 219 19.14 9.96 -5.14
CA LEU A 219 19.09 8.57 -5.62
C LEU A 219 19.49 7.61 -4.49
N PHE A 220 18.55 6.72 -4.17
CA PHE A 220 18.73 5.65 -3.19
C PHE A 220 18.93 6.10 -1.73
N SER A 221 18.46 7.30 -1.40
CA SER A 221 18.55 7.89 -0.05
C SER A 221 17.23 8.57 0.30
N SER A 222 16.78 8.48 1.55
CA SER A 222 15.58 9.22 1.99
C SER A 222 15.80 10.74 2.13
N LYS A 223 16.99 11.25 1.77
CA LYS A 223 17.35 12.66 1.90
C LYS A 223 16.72 13.49 0.77
N PRO A 224 15.91 14.53 1.05
CA PRO A 224 15.32 15.38 0.02
C PRO A 224 16.36 16.12 -0.83
N THR A 225 16.17 16.23 -2.14
CA THR A 225 16.99 17.09 -3.02
C THR A 225 16.53 18.54 -3.02
N GLY A 226 15.32 18.80 -2.53
CA GLY A 226 14.64 20.10 -2.63
C GLY A 226 13.80 20.27 -3.89
N ILE A 227 13.85 19.34 -4.85
CA ILE A 227 13.01 19.36 -6.05
C ILE A 227 11.60 18.86 -5.71
N VAL A 228 10.58 19.55 -6.24
CA VAL A 228 9.16 19.19 -6.05
C VAL A 228 8.47 19.05 -7.40
N PHE A 229 7.81 17.92 -7.64
CA PHE A 229 6.98 17.68 -8.81
C PHE A 229 5.50 17.79 -8.44
N LYS A 230 4.71 18.37 -9.34
CA LYS A 230 3.24 18.39 -9.20
C LYS A 230 2.66 17.11 -9.78
N ASN A 231 1.69 16.54 -9.08
CA ASN A 231 0.94 15.35 -9.48
C ASN A 231 -0.58 15.61 -9.34
N PRO A 232 -1.12 16.62 -10.04
CA PRO A 232 -2.51 17.04 -9.88
C PRO A 232 -3.51 15.96 -10.31
N GLU A 233 -3.11 15.08 -11.23
CA GLU A 233 -3.91 13.96 -11.71
C GLU A 233 -3.87 12.75 -10.77
N LYS A 234 -3.10 12.83 -9.67
CA LYS A 234 -2.93 11.76 -8.68
C LYS A 234 -2.47 10.45 -9.30
N TYR A 235 -1.51 10.51 -10.21
CA TYR A 235 -0.90 9.30 -10.74
C TYR A 235 -0.26 8.50 -9.61
N TRP A 236 -0.39 7.18 -9.70
CA TRP A 236 0.35 6.26 -8.86
C TRP A 236 1.79 6.20 -9.37
N ILE A 237 2.73 6.51 -8.49
CA ILE A 237 4.13 6.73 -8.86
C ILE A 237 4.97 5.65 -8.21
N LYS A 238 5.70 4.94 -9.06
CA LYS A 238 6.51 3.77 -8.69
C LYS A 238 7.79 4.15 -7.93
N PRO A 239 8.36 5.35 -8.13
CA PRO A 239 9.43 5.83 -7.25
C PRO A 239 9.23 7.28 -6.78
N ARG A 240 9.70 7.61 -5.57
CA ARG A 240 9.94 9.01 -5.12
C ARG A 240 11.02 9.76 -5.93
N TYR A 241 11.40 9.25 -7.10
CA TYR A 241 12.62 9.63 -7.83
C TYR A 241 12.46 9.80 -9.34
N THR A 242 11.27 9.64 -9.92
CA THR A 242 11.16 9.70 -11.39
C THR A 242 9.87 10.35 -11.86
N HIS A 243 9.94 10.99 -13.04
CA HIS A 243 8.78 11.27 -13.88
C HIS A 243 8.15 9.97 -14.45
N SER A 244 8.65 8.79 -14.07
CA SER A 244 8.16 7.50 -14.56
C SER A 244 6.97 6.96 -13.76
N TYR A 245 5.78 7.46 -14.10
CA TYR A 245 4.49 6.99 -13.56
C TYR A 245 3.68 6.18 -14.57
N LYS A 246 4.13 6.13 -15.83
CA LYS A 246 3.51 5.37 -16.91
C LYS A 246 4.09 3.96 -17.01
N HIS A 247 3.33 3.03 -17.57
CA HIS A 247 3.76 1.69 -17.96
C HIS A 247 3.62 1.59 -19.46
N THR A 248 4.72 1.33 -20.16
CA THR A 248 4.64 1.06 -21.60
C THR A 248 3.88 -0.23 -21.86
N TYR A 249 3.28 -0.34 -23.04
CA TYR A 249 2.63 -1.56 -23.50
C TYR A 249 3.59 -2.75 -23.45
N GLU A 250 4.82 -2.58 -23.91
CA GLU A 250 5.83 -3.63 -23.96
C GLU A 250 6.13 -4.16 -22.56
N ASN A 251 6.22 -3.26 -21.58
CA ASN A 251 6.46 -3.63 -20.20
C ASN A 251 5.23 -4.29 -19.57
N LEU A 252 4.03 -3.74 -19.79
CA LEU A 252 2.84 -4.18 -19.08
C LEU A 252 2.15 -5.40 -19.70
N MET A 253 2.01 -5.41 -21.02
CA MET A 253 1.28 -6.44 -21.79
C MET A 253 2.20 -7.30 -22.65
N GLY A 254 3.37 -6.77 -23.07
CA GLY A 254 4.31 -7.46 -23.95
C GLY A 254 5.26 -8.45 -23.25
N ARG A 255 5.29 -8.45 -21.91
CA ARG A 255 6.15 -9.31 -21.10
C ARG A 255 5.32 -10.29 -20.28
N GLU A 256 5.85 -11.50 -20.10
CA GLU A 256 5.26 -12.47 -19.18
C GLU A 256 5.38 -11.97 -17.72
N ARG A 257 4.30 -12.15 -17.00
CA ARG A 257 4.15 -11.79 -15.58
C ARG A 257 3.67 -13.00 -14.83
N TYR A 258 4.08 -13.12 -13.58
CA TYR A 258 3.91 -14.35 -12.83
C TYR A 258 3.28 -14.11 -11.47
N PHE A 259 2.44 -15.08 -11.09
CA PHE A 259 2.20 -15.47 -9.72
C PHE A 259 3.25 -16.52 -9.32
N LEU A 260 3.86 -16.32 -8.15
CA LEU A 260 4.93 -17.16 -7.65
C LEU A 260 4.33 -18.19 -6.68
N THR A 261 4.57 -19.48 -6.94
CA THR A 261 4.25 -20.57 -6.01
C THR A 261 5.42 -21.32 -5.34
N PRO A 262 6.72 -21.08 -5.63
CA PRO A 262 7.81 -21.87 -5.03
C PRO A 262 7.78 -21.93 -3.50
N GLN A 263 7.35 -20.86 -2.84
CA GLN A 263 7.31 -20.74 -1.38
C GLN A 263 6.37 -21.73 -0.67
N TRP A 264 5.47 -22.37 -1.42
CA TRP A 264 4.58 -23.43 -0.93
C TRP A 264 4.84 -24.79 -1.59
N GLU A 265 5.45 -24.80 -2.77
CA GLU A 265 5.71 -26.02 -3.54
C GLU A 265 7.12 -26.58 -3.31
N ASP A 266 8.03 -25.79 -2.75
CA ASP A 266 9.40 -26.17 -2.41
C ASP A 266 9.75 -25.68 -0.99
N ALA A 267 10.03 -26.64 -0.09
CA ALA A 267 10.27 -26.36 1.32
C ALA A 267 11.57 -25.56 1.56
N GLU A 268 12.61 -25.76 0.75
CA GLU A 268 13.88 -25.05 0.89
C GLU A 268 13.74 -23.59 0.45
N ILE A 269 12.98 -23.36 -0.63
CA ILE A 269 12.66 -22.00 -1.08
C ILE A 269 11.77 -21.30 -0.06
N GLY A 270 10.73 -21.97 0.42
CA GLY A 270 9.87 -21.43 1.47
C GLY A 270 10.64 -21.06 2.74
N LYS A 271 11.56 -21.92 3.19
CA LYS A 271 12.45 -21.64 4.33
C LYS A 271 13.34 -20.42 4.06
N THR A 272 13.94 -20.33 2.87
CA THR A 272 14.80 -19.20 2.48
C THR A 272 14.04 -17.87 2.56
N LEU A 273 12.81 -17.84 2.03
CA LEU A 273 11.97 -16.64 2.05
C LEU A 273 11.48 -16.28 3.46
N LYS A 274 11.25 -17.28 4.32
CA LYS A 274 10.91 -17.04 5.73
C LYS A 274 12.09 -16.47 6.50
N ASP A 275 13.29 -16.99 6.28
CA ASP A 275 14.52 -16.55 6.93
C ASP A 275 14.95 -15.16 6.44
N ASP A 276 14.66 -14.81 5.18
CA ASP A 276 14.81 -13.43 4.66
C ASP A 276 13.89 -12.44 5.40
N GLY A 277 12.81 -12.92 6.04
CA GLY A 277 11.88 -12.10 6.78
C GLY A 277 11.20 -11.08 5.88
N ILE A 278 11.02 -9.85 6.35
CA ILE A 278 10.41 -8.78 5.54
C ILE A 278 11.38 -8.17 4.52
N ALA A 279 12.64 -8.62 4.49
CA ALA A 279 13.49 -8.32 3.35
C ALA A 279 12.91 -9.05 2.12
N PHE A 280 13.12 -8.44 0.96
CA PHE A 280 12.88 -9.09 -0.33
C PHE A 280 14.22 -9.05 -1.06
N SER A 281 15.22 -9.67 -0.43
CA SER A 281 16.62 -9.54 -0.80
C SER A 281 16.88 -10.09 -2.20
N PHE A 282 18.04 -9.75 -2.77
CA PHE A 282 18.44 -10.31 -4.05
C PHE A 282 18.46 -11.86 -4.01
N GLY A 283 19.00 -12.46 -2.93
CA GLY A 283 19.04 -13.92 -2.79
C GLY A 283 17.64 -14.56 -2.72
N ALA A 284 16.70 -13.91 -2.03
CA ALA A 284 15.29 -14.31 -2.03
C ALA A 284 14.66 -14.24 -3.44
N ARG A 285 14.98 -13.20 -4.22
CA ARG A 285 14.48 -13.04 -5.59
C ARG A 285 15.14 -14.00 -6.58
N GLU A 286 16.42 -14.29 -6.41
CA GLU A 286 17.20 -15.26 -7.21
C GLU A 286 16.68 -16.69 -6.96
N VAL A 287 16.43 -17.08 -5.70
CA VAL A 287 15.94 -18.43 -5.41
C VAL A 287 14.54 -18.68 -5.99
N LEU A 288 13.67 -17.65 -6.00
CA LEU A 288 12.33 -17.72 -6.59
C LEU A 288 12.36 -18.06 -8.09
N VAL A 289 13.37 -17.62 -8.83
CA VAL A 289 13.50 -17.91 -10.27
C VAL A 289 14.30 -19.16 -10.59
N SER A 290 14.93 -19.78 -9.58
CA SER A 290 15.70 -21.02 -9.76
C SER A 290 14.82 -22.22 -10.17
N LYS A 291 13.50 -22.09 -10.04
CA LYS A 291 12.47 -23.09 -10.34
C LYS A 291 11.38 -22.49 -11.25
N PRO A 292 11.65 -22.31 -12.56
CA PRO A 292 10.71 -21.69 -13.49
C PRO A 292 9.36 -22.43 -13.58
N GLU A 293 9.31 -23.72 -13.27
CA GLU A 293 8.08 -24.52 -13.22
C GLU A 293 7.03 -24.01 -12.20
N TYR A 294 7.46 -23.24 -11.20
CA TYR A 294 6.61 -22.64 -10.17
C TYR A 294 6.21 -21.19 -10.49
N LEU A 295 6.63 -20.67 -11.64
CA LEU A 295 6.19 -19.35 -12.14
C LEU A 295 4.91 -19.55 -12.96
N LYS A 296 3.79 -19.04 -12.47
CA LYS A 296 2.48 -19.20 -13.13
C LYS A 296 2.11 -17.90 -13.86
N PRO A 297 1.99 -17.90 -15.20
CA PRO A 297 1.67 -16.70 -15.95
C PRO A 297 0.34 -16.07 -15.53
N VAL A 298 0.27 -14.75 -15.50
CA VAL A 298 -0.92 -13.97 -15.15
C VAL A 298 -1.11 -12.78 -16.07
N LYS A 299 -2.36 -12.33 -16.21
CA LYS A 299 -2.71 -11.12 -16.94
C LYS A 299 -3.05 -9.97 -15.99
N PRO A 300 -2.74 -8.71 -16.33
CA PRO A 300 -3.13 -7.56 -15.52
C PRO A 300 -4.64 -7.50 -15.26
N MET A 301 -5.03 -7.13 -14.04
CA MET A 301 -6.41 -7.09 -13.55
C MET A 301 -6.65 -5.83 -12.74
N ILE A 302 -7.85 -5.27 -12.90
CA ILE A 302 -8.45 -4.34 -11.95
C ILE A 302 -9.30 -5.17 -10.98
N ALA A 303 -8.70 -5.51 -9.84
CA ALA A 303 -9.32 -6.29 -8.79
C ALA A 303 -10.31 -5.43 -8.00
N ILE A 304 -11.47 -6.01 -7.73
CA ILE A 304 -12.59 -5.40 -6.98
C ILE A 304 -12.65 -6.00 -5.58
N ARG A 305 -12.30 -7.29 -5.45
CA ARG A 305 -12.21 -8.04 -4.20
C ARG A 305 -10.91 -8.82 -4.18
N TYR A 306 -10.26 -8.92 -3.02
CA TYR A 306 -9.05 -9.71 -2.88
C TYR A 306 -8.75 -10.08 -1.43
N THR A 307 -8.06 -11.19 -1.25
CA THR A 307 -7.35 -11.54 -0.03
C THR A 307 -5.87 -11.31 -0.26
N GLU A 308 -5.16 -10.71 0.70
CA GLU A 308 -3.70 -10.55 0.64
C GLU A 308 -3.01 -11.28 1.80
N LEU A 309 -1.91 -11.96 1.50
CA LEU A 309 -1.01 -12.54 2.50
C LEU A 309 0.40 -11.99 2.32
N GLN A 310 1.02 -11.61 3.44
CA GLN A 310 2.44 -11.26 3.49
C GLN A 310 3.21 -12.48 3.97
N TYR A 311 3.98 -13.12 3.09
CA TYR A 311 4.55 -14.46 3.33
C TYR A 311 5.35 -14.57 4.64
N PRO A 312 6.23 -13.63 5.02
CA PRO A 312 6.98 -13.69 6.28
C PRO A 312 6.10 -13.70 7.54
N LYS A 313 4.86 -13.20 7.45
CA LYS A 313 3.92 -13.13 8.58
C LYS A 313 2.90 -14.26 8.55
N ASN A 314 2.48 -14.68 7.37
CA ASN A 314 1.55 -15.78 7.18
C ASN A 314 2.05 -16.66 6.02
N GLN A 315 2.42 -17.89 6.31
CA GLN A 315 2.95 -18.87 5.34
C GLN A 315 1.85 -19.76 4.74
N GLU A 316 0.58 -19.55 5.08
CA GLU A 316 -0.52 -20.28 4.46
C GLU A 316 -0.56 -20.05 2.94
N ASP A 317 -1.04 -21.07 2.24
CA ASP A 317 -1.17 -21.02 0.78
C ASP A 317 -2.45 -20.26 0.40
N ILE A 318 -2.26 -19.08 -0.20
CA ILE A 318 -3.35 -18.20 -0.63
C ILE A 318 -4.37 -18.91 -1.54
N ARG A 319 -3.95 -19.95 -2.28
CA ARG A 319 -4.81 -20.72 -3.20
C ARG A 319 -5.83 -21.59 -2.48
N THR A 320 -5.62 -21.85 -1.19
CA THR A 320 -6.50 -22.71 -0.38
C THR A 320 -7.68 -21.94 0.21
N TYR A 321 -7.66 -20.61 0.15
CA TYR A 321 -8.73 -19.73 0.60
C TYR A 321 -9.89 -19.82 -0.40
N LYS A 322 -11.03 -20.38 0.00
CA LYS A 322 -12.18 -20.64 -0.90
C LYS A 322 -13.35 -19.71 -0.67
N ASP A 323 -13.71 -19.49 0.60
CA ASP A 323 -15.04 -18.97 0.95
C ASP A 323 -15.02 -17.50 1.41
N GLU A 324 -13.83 -16.96 1.69
CA GLU A 324 -13.67 -15.61 2.21
C GLU A 324 -12.60 -14.92 1.37
N PHE A 325 -13.04 -14.25 0.29
CA PHE A 325 -12.34 -12.99 0.00
C PHE A 325 -12.41 -12.21 1.30
N TYR A 326 -11.25 -11.81 1.82
CA TYR A 326 -11.22 -10.98 3.03
C TYR A 326 -12.16 -9.84 2.74
N ASP A 327 -13.28 -9.82 3.47
CA ASP A 327 -14.40 -9.00 3.08
C ASP A 327 -14.14 -7.58 3.56
N LEU A 328 -13.18 -6.93 2.91
CA LEU A 328 -12.99 -5.50 2.96
C LEU A 328 -14.24 -4.76 2.44
N THR A 329 -15.30 -5.43 1.98
CA THR A 329 -16.52 -4.75 1.49
C THR A 329 -17.32 -4.06 2.58
N ALA A 330 -17.01 -4.30 3.86
CA ALA A 330 -17.44 -3.37 4.90
C ALA A 330 -16.69 -2.02 4.76
N GLU A 331 -15.38 -2.01 4.44
CA GLU A 331 -14.51 -0.83 4.57
C GLU A 331 -13.26 -0.81 3.66
N GLU A 332 -13.38 -0.13 2.52
CA GLU A 332 -12.33 0.15 1.53
C GLU A 332 -11.98 -0.95 0.52
N THR A 333 -12.99 -1.47 -0.18
CA THR A 333 -12.79 -2.03 -1.53
C THR A 333 -12.55 -0.93 -2.54
N ALA A 334 -11.35 -0.36 -2.56
CA ALA A 334 -10.93 0.37 -3.73
C ALA A 334 -10.40 -0.58 -4.79
N PHE A 335 -10.53 -0.19 -6.06
CA PHE A 335 -9.96 -0.97 -7.13
C PHE A 335 -8.45 -1.09 -6.93
N ARG A 336 -7.95 -2.31 -7.13
CA ARG A 336 -6.53 -2.61 -7.02
C ARG A 336 -6.03 -3.06 -8.37
N PHE A 337 -5.02 -2.39 -8.88
CA PHE A 337 -4.36 -2.85 -10.09
C PHE A 337 -3.33 -3.91 -9.71
N LEU A 338 -3.55 -5.15 -10.16
CA LEU A 338 -2.66 -6.29 -9.95
C LEU A 338 -2.16 -6.78 -11.30
N TYR A 339 -0.86 -6.99 -11.45
CA TYR A 339 -0.32 -7.45 -12.74
C TYR A 339 0.85 -8.41 -12.63
N GLY A 340 1.16 -8.91 -11.44
CA GLY A 340 2.17 -9.94 -11.22
C GLY A 340 3.60 -9.43 -11.34
N LEU A 341 4.54 -10.32 -11.03
CA LEU A 341 5.98 -10.03 -11.07
C LEU A 341 6.59 -10.53 -12.38
N GLY A 342 7.44 -9.73 -13.00
CA GLY A 342 8.25 -10.13 -14.16
C GLY A 342 9.63 -10.64 -13.77
N MET A 343 10.32 -11.27 -14.71
CA MET A 343 11.76 -11.51 -14.62
C MET A 343 12.53 -10.19 -14.69
N ASP A 344 13.62 -10.04 -13.94
CA ASP A 344 14.49 -8.88 -14.10
C ASP A 344 15.26 -8.97 -15.43
N GLU A 345 15.03 -8.00 -16.33
CA GLU A 345 15.69 -7.94 -17.64
C GLU A 345 17.07 -7.25 -17.55
N ASP A 346 17.36 -6.61 -16.41
CA ASP A 346 18.66 -6.01 -16.12
C ASP A 346 19.03 -6.19 -14.63
N PRO A 347 19.48 -7.40 -14.24
CA PRO A 347 19.84 -7.69 -12.85
C PRO A 347 21.04 -6.87 -12.37
N VAL A 348 21.76 -6.19 -13.27
CA VAL A 348 22.91 -5.34 -12.96
C VAL A 348 22.46 -3.95 -12.47
N THR A 349 21.28 -3.50 -12.87
CA THR A 349 20.76 -2.15 -12.59
C THR A 349 19.77 -2.11 -11.40
N ASN A 350 19.20 -3.25 -10.98
CA ASN A 350 18.13 -3.33 -9.96
C ASN A 350 18.47 -4.15 -8.69
N VAL A 351 19.69 -4.02 -8.17
CA VAL A 351 20.10 -4.72 -6.93
C VAL A 351 19.74 -3.92 -5.65
N LEU A 352 18.46 -3.62 -5.42
CA LEU A 352 18.01 -2.77 -4.32
C LEU A 352 17.76 -3.52 -2.99
N SER A 353 18.66 -4.40 -2.57
CA SER A 353 18.69 -4.82 -1.15
C SER A 353 19.38 -3.75 -0.28
N ARG A 354 18.94 -3.57 0.98
CA ARG A 354 19.57 -2.64 1.92
C ARG A 354 20.93 -3.19 2.34
N ASP A 355 22.01 -2.45 2.11
CA ASP A 355 23.29 -2.78 2.74
C ASP A 355 23.17 -2.51 4.25
N GLN A 356 23.17 -3.59 5.05
CA GLN A 356 22.97 -3.50 6.49
C GLN A 356 24.13 -2.78 7.20
N LYS A 357 25.35 -2.81 6.65
CA LYS A 357 26.54 -2.18 7.24
C LYS A 357 26.57 -0.69 6.94
N LEU A 358 26.21 -0.30 5.72
CA LEU A 358 26.25 1.08 5.26
C LEU A 358 24.96 1.84 5.54
N ASN A 359 23.87 1.13 5.85
CA ASN A 359 22.53 1.69 6.02
C ASN A 359 22.07 2.52 4.79
N LEU A 360 22.49 2.10 3.61
CA LEU A 360 22.19 2.72 2.32
C LEU A 360 21.48 1.71 1.42
N TYR A 361 20.64 2.21 0.55
CA TYR A 361 20.16 1.48 -0.62
C TYR A 361 20.94 1.98 -1.84
N PRO A 362 21.04 1.23 -2.96
CA PRO A 362 21.05 -0.23 -3.15
C PRO A 362 22.35 -0.88 -2.69
N VAL A 363 22.39 -2.22 -2.70
CA VAL A 363 23.63 -2.98 -2.87
C VAL A 363 24.22 -2.61 -4.23
N ALA A 364 25.39 -2.00 -4.25
CA ALA A 364 26.12 -1.77 -5.49
C ALA A 364 26.36 -3.09 -6.22
N LYS A 365 26.38 -3.05 -7.56
CA LYS A 365 26.83 -4.15 -8.41
C LYS A 365 28.05 -4.83 -7.80
N ASN A 366 28.00 -6.15 -7.63
CA ASN A 366 29.11 -6.92 -7.09
C ASN A 366 29.18 -8.32 -7.76
N PRO A 367 30.28 -9.07 -7.57
CA PRO A 367 30.43 -10.38 -8.18
C PRO A 367 29.36 -11.42 -7.79
N GLU A 368 28.60 -11.20 -6.70
CA GLU A 368 27.59 -12.14 -6.20
C GLU A 368 26.22 -11.97 -6.86
N ASN A 369 25.95 -10.82 -7.50
CA ASN A 369 24.66 -10.48 -8.13
C ASN A 369 24.76 -10.19 -9.64
N GLU A 370 25.94 -9.92 -10.17
CA GLU A 370 26.12 -9.58 -11.58
C GLU A 370 25.71 -10.74 -12.52
N GLY A 371 24.82 -10.45 -13.47
CA GLY A 371 24.43 -11.38 -14.55
C GLY A 371 23.53 -12.54 -14.12
N LYS A 372 23.06 -12.55 -12.88
CA LYS A 372 22.18 -13.60 -12.35
C LYS A 372 20.71 -13.23 -12.53
N PRO A 373 19.84 -14.20 -12.91
CA PRO A 373 18.41 -13.93 -13.01
C PRO A 373 17.82 -13.71 -11.61
N ALA A 374 16.86 -12.80 -11.53
CA ALA A 374 16.07 -12.58 -10.33
C ALA A 374 14.65 -12.19 -10.72
N ILE A 375 13.70 -12.33 -9.80
CA ILE A 375 12.44 -11.61 -9.94
C ILE A 375 12.72 -10.10 -9.89
N GLU A 376 12.04 -9.34 -10.74
CA GLU A 376 12.16 -7.90 -10.78
C GLU A 376 11.86 -7.26 -9.41
N GLU A 377 12.48 -6.11 -9.20
CA GLU A 377 12.15 -5.22 -8.10
C GLU A 377 11.62 -3.88 -8.65
N GLY A 378 10.80 -3.18 -7.87
CA GLY A 378 10.55 -1.76 -8.14
C GLY A 378 11.78 -0.92 -7.79
N ILE A 379 11.99 0.21 -8.47
CA ILE A 379 13.22 1.05 -8.39
C ILE A 379 13.32 1.85 -7.05
N ASP A 380 12.56 1.53 -5.99
CA ASP A 380 12.48 2.41 -4.81
C ASP A 380 12.67 1.73 -3.44
N PRO A 381 13.63 2.20 -2.61
CA PRO A 381 13.80 1.76 -1.23
C PRO A 381 12.65 2.09 -0.26
N CYS A 382 11.62 2.85 -0.66
CA CYS A 382 10.56 3.32 0.25
C CYS A 382 9.10 2.99 -0.11
N GLY A 383 8.85 2.02 -0.99
CA GLY A 383 7.59 1.27 -0.92
C GLY A 383 6.36 1.93 -1.53
N THR A 384 6.26 1.87 -2.85
CA THR A 384 5.03 1.34 -3.45
C THR A 384 5.35 -0.08 -3.87
N SER A 385 4.60 -1.03 -3.31
CA SER A 385 4.72 -2.46 -3.59
C SER A 385 4.94 -2.71 -5.08
N GLY A 386 6.06 -3.35 -5.40
CA GLY A 386 6.43 -3.73 -6.75
C GLY A 386 5.24 -4.44 -7.39
N ARG A 387 4.70 -3.79 -8.40
CA ARG A 387 3.66 -4.31 -9.28
C ARG A 387 2.23 -4.42 -8.75
N GLN A 388 1.83 -3.48 -7.90
CA GLN A 388 0.42 -3.20 -7.65
C GLN A 388 0.15 -1.74 -7.29
N ALA A 389 -1.04 -1.25 -7.63
CA ALA A 389 -1.55 0.02 -7.15
C ALA A 389 -2.83 -0.22 -6.36
N MET A 390 -2.93 0.37 -5.17
CA MET A 390 -4.15 0.37 -4.35
C MET A 390 -4.91 1.67 -4.58
N LEU A 391 -6.16 1.73 -4.12
CA LEU A 391 -6.96 2.95 -4.18
C LEU A 391 -7.09 3.53 -5.60
N VAL A 392 -7.03 2.66 -6.62
CA VAL A 392 -7.06 3.06 -8.02
C VAL A 392 -8.48 3.52 -8.37
N PHE A 393 -8.59 4.68 -8.99
CA PHE A 393 -9.88 5.23 -9.44
C PHE A 393 -9.92 5.46 -10.95
N GLY A 394 -8.82 5.16 -11.65
CA GLY A 394 -8.80 5.25 -13.09
C GLY A 394 -7.46 4.93 -13.72
N ILE A 395 -7.48 4.86 -15.04
CA ILE A 395 -6.30 4.70 -15.88
C ILE A 395 -6.34 5.72 -17.00
N ASP A 396 -5.16 6.17 -17.41
CA ASP A 396 -4.97 7.06 -18.54
C ASP A 396 -4.03 6.42 -19.54
N ILE A 397 -4.42 6.40 -20.80
CA ILE A 397 -3.69 5.80 -21.92
C ILE A 397 -3.11 6.93 -22.77
N PHE A 398 -1.83 6.86 -23.08
CA PHE A 398 -1.09 7.85 -23.84
C PHE A 398 -0.58 7.27 -25.15
N GLU A 399 -0.78 8.02 -26.24
CA GLU A 399 -0.31 7.65 -27.58
C GLU A 399 1.17 7.97 -27.83
N ASP A 400 1.82 8.68 -26.91
CA ASP A 400 3.21 9.10 -27.01
C ASP A 400 4.22 7.98 -26.68
N GLY A 401 3.74 6.87 -26.09
CA GLY A 401 4.57 5.74 -25.67
C GLY A 401 5.60 6.08 -24.61
N SER A 402 5.59 7.31 -24.11
CA SER A 402 6.61 7.81 -23.22
C SER A 402 6.39 7.25 -21.83
N VAL A 403 7.48 7.10 -21.08
CA VAL A 403 7.40 6.75 -19.66
C VAL A 403 7.26 7.99 -18.77
N ASN A 404 7.40 9.21 -19.31
CA ASN A 404 7.49 10.48 -18.58
C ASN A 404 6.24 11.37 -18.72
#